data_AF-A0AAW1PBW4-F1
#
_entry.id   AF-A0AAW1PBW4-F1
#
_cell.length_a   1.000
_cell.length_b   1.000
_cell.length_c   1.000
_cell.angle_alpha   90.00
_cell.angle_beta   90.00
_cell.angle_gamma   90.00
#
_symmetry.space_group_name_H-M   'P 1'
#
loop_
_entity.id
_entity.type
_entity.pdbx_description
1 polymer ?
#
loop_
_entity_poly.entity_id
_entity_poly.type
_entity_poly.pdbx_seq_one_letter_code
_entity_poly.pdbx_strand_id
1 'polypeptide(L)'
;MSVEKRGPRVDHIIIATQNAKAAADHFQKSFGLSAYQGGRHQGWGTENYLIPGDGWYIELIAVFDEDVAAKNSWGRGRTGNC
;
A
#
# COMPACT_ATOMS: atom_id res chain seq x y z
N MET A 1 33.95 18.25 -3.08
CA MET A 1 33.19 16.98 -3.01
C MET A 1 32.00 17.12 -3.94
N SER A 2 32.04 16.44 -5.08
CA SER A 2 30.97 16.50 -6.08
C SER A 2 29.78 15.69 -5.56
N VAL A 3 28.63 16.34 -5.36
CA VAL A 3 27.39 15.60 -5.13
C VAL A 3 27.03 14.95 -6.46
N GLU A 4 27.24 13.63 -6.59
CA GLU A 4 26.65 12.89 -7.70
C GLU A 4 25.13 13.06 -7.64
N LYS A 5 24.54 13.64 -8.70
CA LYS A 5 23.09 13.72 -8.82
C LYS A 5 22.54 12.30 -8.95
N ARG A 6 21.90 11.79 -7.89
CA ARG A 6 21.18 10.52 -7.95
C ARG A 6 19.99 10.67 -8.90
N GLY A 7 19.89 9.77 -9.88
CA GLY A 7 18.73 9.69 -10.78
C GLY A 7 17.44 9.27 -10.06
N PRO A 8 16.28 9.32 -10.75
CA PRO A 8 15.01 8.89 -10.18
C PRO A 8 15.07 7.44 -9.70
N ARG A 9 14.35 7.15 -8.61
CA ARG A 9 14.25 5.81 -8.01
C ARG A 9 12.79 5.47 -7.78
N VAL A 10 12.49 4.17 -7.77
CA VAL A 10 11.17 3.70 -7.33
C VAL A 10 11.08 3.95 -5.84
N ASP A 11 10.08 4.74 -5.43
CA ASP A 11 9.76 4.97 -4.03
C ASP A 11 8.97 3.79 -3.46
N HIS A 12 7.91 3.38 -4.16
CA HIS A 12 7.12 2.22 -3.74
C HIS A 12 6.33 1.59 -4.89
N ILE A 13 5.83 0.39 -4.61
CA ILE A 13 4.86 -0.34 -5.44
C ILE A 13 3.58 -0.48 -4.63
N ILE A 14 2.43 -0.17 -5.23
CA ILE A 14 1.13 -0.38 -4.60
C ILE A 14 0.51 -1.66 -5.13
N ILE A 15 0.06 -2.53 -4.22
CA ILE A 15 -0.75 -3.71 -4.51
C ILE A 15 -2.11 -3.48 -3.88
N ALA A 16 -3.14 -3.38 -4.72
CA ALA A 16 -4.51 -3.35 -4.24
C ALA A 16 -4.94 -4.75 -3.80
N THR A 17 -5.62 -4.82 -2.66
CA THR A 17 -5.99 -6.07 -1.98
C THR A 17 -7.40 -5.94 -1.44
N GLN A 18 -8.12 -7.06 -1.30
CA GLN A 18 -9.43 -7.06 -0.63
C GLN A 18 -9.30 -6.73 0.86
N ASN A 19 -8.21 -7.16 1.50
CA ASN A 19 -7.95 -6.93 2.91
C ASN A 19 -6.44 -6.80 3.14
N ALA A 20 -6.00 -5.61 3.54
CA ALA A 20 -4.58 -5.28 3.65
C ALA A 20 -3.88 -6.11 4.75
N LYS A 21 -4.56 -6.40 5.86
CA LYS A 21 -4.02 -7.24 6.94
C LYS A 21 -3.88 -8.70 6.50
N ALA A 22 -4.88 -9.25 5.82
CA ALA A 22 -4.82 -10.62 5.32
C ALA A 22 -3.72 -10.78 4.26
N ALA A 23 -3.54 -9.78 3.40
CA ALA A 23 -2.43 -9.74 2.46
C ALA A 23 -1.08 -9.67 3.19
N ALA A 24 -0.94 -8.81 4.19
CA ALA A 24 0.27 -8.75 5.02
C ALA A 24 0.61 -10.12 5.66
N ASP A 25 -0.40 -10.79 6.21
CA ASP A 25 -0.22 -12.12 6.81
C ASP A 25 0.17 -13.17 5.75
N HIS A 26 -0.38 -13.07 4.54
CA HIS A 26 -0.01 -13.94 3.42
C HIS A 26 1.45 -13.71 3.01
N PHE A 27 1.88 -12.45 2.86
CA PHE A 27 3.26 -12.12 2.51
C PHE A 27 4.25 -12.63 3.55
N GLN A 28 3.92 -12.49 4.83
CA GLN A 28 4.76 -13.04 5.91
C GLN A 28 4.84 -14.57 5.84
N LYS A 29 3.72 -15.26 5.67
CA LYS A 29 3.68 -16.74 5.66
C LYS A 29 4.35 -17.34 4.43
N SER A 30 4.15 -16.74 3.25
CA SER A 30 4.60 -17.29 1.97
C SER A 30 6.00 -16.86 1.59
N PHE A 31 6.44 -15.67 2.01
CA PHE A 31 7.71 -15.08 1.57
C PHE A 31 8.61 -14.62 2.73
N GLY A 32 8.17 -14.72 3.98
CA GLY A 32 8.92 -14.22 5.14
C GLY A 32 9.00 -12.70 5.19
N LEU A 33 8.12 -12.00 4.47
CA LEU A 33 8.12 -10.54 4.37
C LEU A 33 7.15 -9.92 5.39
N SER A 34 7.72 -9.31 6.43
CA SER A 34 6.95 -8.64 7.48
C SER A 34 6.41 -7.31 6.98
N ALA A 35 5.12 -7.08 7.21
CA ALA A 35 4.51 -5.76 7.03
C ALA A 35 4.13 -5.15 8.39
N TYR A 36 4.17 -3.83 8.47
CA TYR A 36 3.60 -3.08 9.60
C TYR A 36 2.37 -2.30 9.15
N GLN A 37 1.45 -2.04 10.08
CA GLN A 37 0.28 -1.22 9.78
C GLN A 37 0.73 0.20 9.43
N GLY A 38 0.30 0.70 8.28
CA GLY A 38 0.53 2.08 7.88
C GLY A 38 -0.64 2.98 8.25
N GLY A 39 -1.12 3.75 7.28
CA GLY A 39 -2.21 4.70 7.43
C GLY A 39 -3.59 4.06 7.29
N ARG A 40 -4.54 4.60 8.08
CA ARG A 40 -5.97 4.47 7.83
C ARG A 40 -6.50 5.81 7.31
N HIS A 41 -6.69 5.89 6.00
CA HIS A 41 -6.98 7.13 5.27
C HIS A 41 -8.49 7.42 5.24
N GLN A 42 -8.98 8.15 6.26
CA GLN A 42 -10.39 8.50 6.40
C GLN A 42 -10.97 9.24 5.20
N GLY A 43 -10.20 10.12 4.55
CA GLY A 43 -10.67 10.87 3.37
C GLY A 43 -10.79 10.03 2.10
N TRP A 44 -10.21 8.82 2.08
CA TRP A 44 -10.18 7.94 0.92
C TRP A 44 -10.95 6.65 1.10
N GLY A 45 -11.29 6.29 2.35
CA GLY A 45 -11.91 5.01 2.67
C GLY A 45 -10.97 3.82 2.54
N THR A 46 -9.65 4.04 2.66
CA THR A 46 -8.62 3.00 2.44
C THR A 46 -7.69 2.87 3.63
N GLU A 47 -7.15 1.68 3.85
CA GLU A 47 -6.06 1.43 4.81
C GLU A 47 -4.94 0.65 4.15
N ASN A 48 -3.73 0.73 4.70
CA ASN A 48 -2.58 0.01 4.16
C ASN A 48 -1.72 -0.70 5.22
N TYR A 49 -0.95 -1.65 4.72
CA TYR A 49 0.17 -2.30 5.39
C TYR A 49 1.42 -2.14 4.52
N LEU A 50 2.56 -1.91 5.15
CA LEU A 50 3.81 -1.55 4.47
C LEU A 50 4.86 -2.62 4.69
N ILE A 51 5.38 -3.19 3.61
CA ILE A 51 6.56 -4.07 3.63
C ILE A 51 7.79 -3.23 3.31
N PRO A 52 8.72 -3.01 4.26
CA PRO A 52 9.88 -2.16 4.05
C PRO A 52 10.94 -2.86 3.17
N GLY A 53 11.60 -2.06 2.33
CA GLY A 53 12.84 -2.39 1.61
C GLY A 53 13.93 -1.35 1.88
N ASP A 54 15.07 -1.48 1.20
CA ASP A 54 16.18 -0.52 1.34
C ASP A 54 15.92 0.75 0.51
N GLY A 55 15.24 1.72 1.14
CA GLY A 55 14.88 2.99 0.51
C GLY A 55 13.70 2.92 -0.45
N TRP A 56 12.89 1.86 -0.36
CA TRP A 56 11.61 1.68 -1.05
C TRP A 56 10.67 0.80 -0.22
N TYR A 57 9.40 0.69 -0.58
CA TYR A 57 8.46 -0.21 0.11
C TYR A 57 7.36 -0.78 -0.81
N ILE A 58 6.68 -1.84 -0.34
CA ILE A 58 5.43 -2.31 -0.93
C ILE A 58 4.27 -1.83 -0.07
N GLU A 59 3.32 -1.13 -0.66
CA GLU A 59 2.07 -0.72 -0.04
C GLU A 59 0.96 -1.73 -0.39
N LEU A 60 0.57 -2.54 0.59
CA LEU A 60 -0.62 -3.38 0.49
C LEU A 60 -1.82 -2.53 0.92
N ILE A 61 -2.68 -2.13 -0.02
CA ILE A 61 -3.79 -1.22 0.26
C ILE A 61 -5.15 -1.92 0.06
N ALA A 62 -6.11 -1.62 0.92
CA ALA A 62 -7.49 -2.12 0.82
C ALA A 62 -8.48 -1.00 1.11
N VAL A 63 -9.70 -1.14 0.58
CA VAL A 63 -10.84 -0.28 0.95
C VAL A 63 -11.42 -0.79 2.26
N PHE A 64 -11.55 0.07 3.27
CA PHE A 64 -12.27 -0.22 4.52
C PHE A 64 -13.66 0.42 4.57
N ASP A 65 -13.91 1.45 3.74
CA ASP A 65 -15.18 2.17 3.65
C ASP A 65 -15.49 2.45 2.17
N GLU A 66 -16.38 1.64 1.60
CA GLU A 66 -16.75 1.70 0.19
C GLU A 66 -17.52 2.99 -0.16
N ASP A 67 -18.34 3.50 0.75
CA ASP A 67 -19.12 4.73 0.52
C ASP A 67 -18.21 5.94 0.40
N VAL A 68 -17.16 6.01 1.23
CA VAL A 68 -16.14 7.05 1.12
C VAL A 68 -15.27 6.82 -0.11
N ALA A 69 -14.85 5.58 -0.37
CA ALA A 69 -14.01 5.24 -1.50
C ALA A 69 -14.68 5.58 -2.84
N ALA A 70 -15.98 5.32 -2.98
CA ALA A 70 -16.77 5.63 -4.17
C ALA A 70 -16.80 7.14 -4.51
N LYS A 71 -16.61 8.01 -3.52
CA LYS A 71 -16.70 9.47 -3.69
C LYS A 71 -15.43 10.10 -4.27
N ASN A 72 -14.29 9.41 -4.27
CA ASN A 72 -13.02 9.96 -4.74
C ASN A 72 -12.33 9.03 -5.76
N SER A 73 -11.48 9.58 -6.64
CA SER A 73 -10.84 8.81 -7.71
C SER A 73 -9.87 7.75 -7.19
N TRP A 74 -9.18 8.02 -6.08
CA TRP A 74 -8.24 7.10 -5.46
C TRP A 74 -8.94 5.86 -4.89
N GLY A 75 -10.00 6.08 -4.13
CA GLY A 75 -10.85 5.03 -3.58
C GLY A 75 -11.55 4.24 -4.68
N ARG A 76 -12.20 4.90 -5.64
CA ARG A 76 -12.87 4.23 -6.78
C ARG A 76 -11.96 3.30 -7.57
N GLY A 77 -10.69 3.67 -7.73
CA GLY A 77 -9.71 2.81 -8.40
C GLY A 77 -9.43 1.49 -7.67
N ARG A 78 -9.97 1.33 -6.45
CA ARG A 78 -9.78 0.18 -5.55
C ARG A 78 -11.09 -0.50 -5.15
N THR A 79 -12.25 0.03 -5.55
CA THR A 79 -13.58 -0.52 -5.24
C THR A 79 -14.02 -1.62 -6.22
N GLY A 80 -13.11 -2.48 -6.71
CA GLY A 80 -13.46 -3.55 -7.64
C GLY A 80 -12.50 -4.73 -7.53
N ASN A 81 -13.04 -5.96 -7.58
CA ASN A 81 -12.40 -7.29 -7.48
C ASN A 81 -10.87 -7.32 -7.60
N CYS A 82 -10.19 -6.87 -6.53
CA CYS A 82 -8.84 -7.32 -6.22
C CYS A 82 -8.93 -8.70 -5.55
#